data_AF-A0A832MV79-F1
#
_entry.id   AF-A0A832MV79-F1
#
_cell.length_a   1.000
_cell.length_b   1.000
_cell.length_c   1.000
_cell.angle_alpha   90.00
_cell.angle_beta   90.00
_cell.angle_gamma   90.00
#
_symmetry.space_group_name_H-M   'P 1'
#
loop_
_entity.id
_entity.type
_entity.pdbx_description
1 polymer ?
#
loop_
_entity_poly.entity_id
_entity_poly.type
_entity_poly.pdbx_seq_one_letter_code
_entity_poly.pdbx_strand_id
1 'polypeptide(L)'
;MRRVTIVAKGEVQRVGYRDEVERAARKLGLVGYVENAKPYDVRIVAEGSEDALKQFIELIKIRRFPISVERLEVGWQDATGEFSFFEIKRGEWGEELFERLDAAGRLLYRSVELGEKNVELGEKTVELSEKSVELGEKSVRLGEKAVSMGEETLKTIRDESEKTREVIKDESEKTREEIRLLRIDLREYIEESLKEIRVKILEIENALRKAGIM
;
A
#
# COMPACT_ATOMS: atom_id res chain seq x y z
N MET A 1 8.87 1.63 -58.32
CA MET A 1 7.92 2.28 -57.38
C MET A 1 6.60 1.55 -57.49
N ARG A 2 5.80 1.53 -56.43
CA ARG A 2 4.47 0.91 -56.43
C ARG A 2 3.41 1.89 -55.97
N ARG A 3 2.15 1.56 -56.24
CA ARG A 3 0.97 2.26 -55.77
C ARG A 3 0.17 1.36 -54.84
N VAL A 4 -0.35 1.91 -53.76
CA VAL A 4 -1.36 1.25 -52.93
C VAL A 4 -2.64 2.08 -52.89
N THR A 5 -3.77 1.39 -53.03
CA THR A 5 -5.10 1.94 -52.75
C THR A 5 -5.59 1.29 -51.48
N ILE A 6 -5.83 2.10 -50.46
CA ILE A 6 -6.25 1.65 -49.14
C ILE A 6 -7.63 2.21 -48.85
N VAL A 7 -8.55 1.34 -48.42
CA VAL A 7 -9.83 1.75 -47.83
C VAL A 7 -9.78 1.42 -46.34
N ALA A 8 -9.79 2.47 -45.52
CA ALA A 8 -9.84 2.36 -44.07
C ALA A 8 -11.28 2.40 -43.58
N LYS A 9 -11.65 1.43 -42.74
CA LYS A 9 -12.98 1.27 -42.14
C LYS A 9 -12.90 1.35 -40.62
N GLY A 10 -13.93 1.91 -39.99
CA GLY A 10 -14.05 2.10 -38.55
C GLY A 10 -14.33 3.56 -38.17
N GLU A 11 -13.92 3.96 -36.98
CA GLU A 11 -13.96 5.36 -36.52
C GLU A 11 -12.79 6.14 -37.12
N VAL A 12 -12.90 6.44 -38.41
CA VAL A 12 -11.83 7.06 -39.23
C VAL A 12 -12.24 8.41 -39.83
N GLN A 13 -13.52 8.78 -39.77
CA GLN A 13 -13.99 10.10 -40.20
C GLN A 13 -14.24 11.02 -39.01
N ARG A 14 -14.11 12.33 -39.22
CA ARG A 14 -14.36 13.39 -38.20
C ARG A 14 -13.51 13.30 -36.92
N VAL A 15 -12.46 12.47 -36.93
CA VAL A 15 -11.55 12.20 -35.80
C VAL A 15 -10.10 12.61 -36.05
N GLY A 16 -9.83 13.33 -37.15
CA GLY A 16 -8.48 13.79 -37.52
C GLY A 16 -7.59 12.71 -38.17
N TYR A 17 -8.15 11.57 -38.58
CA TYR A 17 -7.40 10.47 -39.20
C TYR A 17 -6.69 10.89 -40.48
N ARG A 18 -7.31 11.70 -41.34
CA ARG A 18 -6.68 12.21 -42.58
C ARG A 18 -5.38 12.97 -42.31
N ASP A 19 -5.33 13.75 -41.23
CA ASP A 19 -4.14 14.49 -40.81
C ASP A 19 -3.02 13.54 -40.33
N GLU A 20 -3.38 12.45 -39.64
CA GLU A 20 -2.40 11.40 -39.26
C GLU A 20 -1.85 10.65 -40.47
N VAL A 21 -2.72 10.32 -41.44
CA VAL A 21 -2.35 9.66 -42.68
C VAL A 21 -1.39 10.53 -43.49
N GLU A 22 -1.69 11.83 -43.66
CA GLU A 22 -0.79 12.77 -44.34
C GLU A 22 0.57 12.87 -43.62
N ARG A 23 0.58 12.99 -42.28
CA ARG A 23 1.82 13.01 -41.49
C ARG A 23 2.66 11.75 -41.72
N ALA A 24 2.03 10.58 -41.71
CA ALA A 24 2.71 9.31 -41.94
C ALA A 24 3.28 9.22 -43.37
N ALA A 25 2.52 9.66 -44.37
CA ALA A 25 2.93 9.66 -45.77
C ALA A 25 4.14 10.59 -45.99
N ARG A 26 4.07 11.82 -45.47
CA ARG A 26 5.17 12.80 -45.54
C ARG A 26 6.43 12.29 -44.85
N LYS A 27 6.31 11.66 -43.68
CA LYS A 27 7.45 11.09 -42.95
C LYS A 27 8.19 10.01 -43.74
N LEU A 28 7.45 9.26 -44.57
CA LEU A 28 7.98 8.17 -45.39
C LEU A 28 8.32 8.59 -46.82
N GLY A 29 8.18 9.89 -47.16
CA GLY A 29 8.45 10.41 -48.51
C GLY A 29 7.48 9.88 -49.58
N LEU A 30 6.26 9.51 -49.18
CA LEU A 30 5.22 9.03 -50.09
C LEU A 30 4.45 10.20 -50.72
N VAL A 31 3.96 9.99 -51.94
CA VAL A 31 3.11 10.93 -52.69
C VAL A 31 1.73 10.33 -52.91
N GLY A 32 0.70 11.14 -53.14
CA GLY A 32 -0.67 10.65 -53.33
C GLY A 32 -1.72 11.53 -52.66
N TYR A 33 -2.80 10.94 -52.18
CA TYR A 33 -3.83 11.69 -51.48
C TYR A 33 -4.64 10.85 -50.50
N VAL A 34 -5.32 11.55 -49.58
CA VAL A 34 -6.34 10.97 -48.71
C VAL A 34 -7.64 11.75 -48.82
N GLU A 35 -8.76 11.04 -48.90
CA GLU A 35 -10.10 11.62 -48.98
C GLU A 35 -11.10 10.83 -48.12
N ASN A 36 -12.15 11.50 -47.66
CA ASN A 36 -13.30 10.80 -47.09
C ASN A 36 -14.10 10.17 -48.24
N ALA A 37 -14.40 8.88 -48.11
CA ALA A 37 -15.27 8.15 -49.03
C ALA A 37 -16.64 7.95 -48.37
N LYS A 38 -17.71 8.28 -49.11
CA LYS A 38 -19.08 7.97 -48.66
C LYS A 38 -19.28 6.44 -48.63
N PRO A 39 -20.00 5.88 -47.63
CA PRO A 39 -20.70 6.59 -46.56
C PRO A 39 -19.80 7.04 -45.39
N TYR A 40 -18.92 6.18 -44.86
CA TYR A 40 -18.12 6.49 -43.65
C TYR A 40 -16.65 6.01 -43.70
N ASP A 41 -16.13 5.68 -44.88
CA ASP A 41 -14.79 5.14 -45.05
C ASP A 41 -13.77 6.25 -45.38
N VAL A 42 -12.48 5.95 -45.27
CA VAL A 42 -11.41 6.84 -45.76
C VAL A 42 -10.64 6.14 -46.86
N ARG A 43 -10.54 6.79 -48.02
CA ARG A 43 -9.78 6.29 -49.16
C ARG A 43 -8.43 6.97 -49.19
N ILE A 44 -7.38 6.17 -49.33
CA ILE A 44 -6.00 6.61 -49.37
C ILE A 44 -5.38 6.04 -50.64
N VAL A 45 -4.70 6.88 -51.41
CA VAL A 45 -3.84 6.46 -52.51
C VAL A 45 -2.45 6.95 -52.18
N ALA A 46 -1.47 6.03 -52.17
CA ALA A 46 -0.08 6.37 -51.91
C ALA A 46 0.84 5.67 -52.92
N GLU A 47 1.86 6.38 -53.39
CA GLU A 47 2.91 5.86 -54.24
C GLU A 47 4.30 6.08 -53.62
N GLY A 48 5.20 5.14 -53.84
CA GLY A 48 6.56 5.20 -53.29
C GLY A 48 7.35 3.90 -53.44
N SER A 49 8.38 3.74 -52.63
CA SER A 49 9.11 2.47 -52.52
C SER A 49 8.22 1.43 -51.82
N GLU A 50 8.39 0.15 -52.19
CA GLU A 50 7.57 -0.92 -51.61
C GLU A 50 7.74 -1.02 -50.09
N ASP A 51 8.95 -0.81 -49.59
CA ASP A 51 9.26 -0.83 -48.16
C ASP A 51 8.58 0.32 -47.41
N ALA A 52 8.60 1.54 -47.97
CA ALA A 52 7.91 2.69 -47.39
C ALA A 52 6.39 2.47 -47.37
N LEU A 53 5.82 1.87 -48.41
CA LEU A 53 4.38 1.58 -48.48
C LEU A 53 3.95 0.51 -47.46
N LYS A 54 4.77 -0.53 -47.25
CA LYS A 54 4.52 -1.53 -46.19
C LYS A 54 4.55 -0.89 -44.80
N GLN A 55 5.54 -0.04 -44.53
CA GLN A 55 5.61 0.71 -43.26
C GLN A 55 4.42 1.65 -43.09
N PHE A 56 4.00 2.31 -44.16
CA PHE A 56 2.86 3.22 -44.15
C PHE A 56 1.57 2.50 -43.77
N ILE A 57 1.29 1.32 -44.36
CA ILE A 57 0.11 0.51 -44.05
C ILE A 57 0.05 0.17 -42.55
N GLU A 58 1.18 -0.13 -41.91
CA GLU A 58 1.21 -0.41 -40.47
C GLU A 58 1.03 0.86 -39.63
N LEU A 59 1.65 1.99 -40.01
CA LEU A 59 1.53 3.25 -39.27
C LEU A 59 0.09 3.79 -39.23
N ILE A 60 -0.68 3.57 -40.30
CA ILE A 60 -2.06 4.06 -40.38
C ILE A 60 -3.06 3.13 -39.67
N LYS A 61 -2.66 1.95 -39.16
CA LYS A 61 -3.53 1.09 -38.31
C LYS A 61 -3.65 1.64 -36.88
N ILE A 62 -4.21 2.84 -36.75
CA ILE A 62 -4.30 3.56 -35.48
C ILE A 62 -5.47 3.02 -34.64
N ARG A 63 -5.17 2.64 -33.39
CA ARG A 63 -6.16 2.23 -32.37
C ARG A 63 -5.96 3.04 -31.10
N ARG A 64 -6.41 4.30 -31.13
CA ARG A 64 -6.39 5.20 -29.97
C ARG A 64 -7.55 6.17 -30.08
N PHE A 65 -8.35 6.32 -29.04
CA PHE A 65 -9.43 7.29 -29.03
C PHE A 65 -8.93 8.71 -29.40
N PRO A 66 -9.58 9.44 -30.32
CA PRO A 66 -10.87 9.14 -30.97
C PRO A 66 -10.79 8.31 -32.27
N ILE A 67 -9.60 7.89 -32.73
CA ILE A 67 -9.38 7.14 -33.97
C ILE A 67 -9.36 5.62 -33.71
N SER A 68 -10.22 4.87 -34.39
CA SER A 68 -10.21 3.40 -34.32
C SER A 68 -10.33 2.79 -35.70
N VAL A 69 -9.20 2.37 -36.27
CA VAL A 69 -9.18 1.61 -37.52
C VAL A 69 -9.50 0.14 -37.23
N GLU A 70 -10.62 -0.32 -37.74
CA GLU A 70 -11.07 -1.71 -37.61
C GLU A 70 -10.46 -2.58 -38.69
N ARG A 71 -10.45 -2.09 -39.93
CA ARG A 71 -10.01 -2.81 -41.11
C ARG A 71 -9.35 -1.88 -42.12
N LEU A 72 -8.28 -2.37 -42.75
CA LEU A 72 -7.69 -1.77 -43.94
C LEU A 72 -7.81 -2.77 -45.09
N GLU A 73 -8.44 -2.34 -46.17
CA GLU A 73 -8.48 -3.08 -47.44
C GLU A 73 -7.41 -2.48 -48.35
N VAL A 74 -6.37 -3.26 -48.68
CA VAL A 74 -5.19 -2.78 -49.42
C VAL A 74 -5.13 -3.46 -50.78
N GLY A 75 -5.17 -2.67 -51.85
CA GLY A 75 -4.88 -3.10 -53.21
C GLY A 75 -3.52 -2.58 -53.67
N TRP A 76 -2.70 -3.43 -54.28
CA TRP A 76 -1.40 -3.06 -54.83
C TRP A 76 -1.47 -2.92 -56.36
N GLN A 77 -0.83 -1.89 -56.88
CA GLN A 77 -0.79 -1.56 -58.31
C GLN A 77 0.61 -1.04 -58.68
N ASP A 78 0.86 -0.91 -59.98
CA ASP A 78 2.03 -0.20 -60.49
C ASP A 78 1.86 1.32 -60.29
N ALA A 79 2.96 2.01 -59.99
CA ALA A 79 2.93 3.46 -59.80
C ALA A 79 2.62 4.17 -61.12
N THR A 80 1.68 5.11 -61.10
CA THR A 80 1.34 5.94 -62.26
C THR A 80 2.27 7.15 -62.36
N GLY A 81 2.87 7.58 -61.25
CA GLY A 81 3.74 8.76 -61.22
C GLY A 81 2.98 10.08 -61.37
N GLU A 82 1.66 10.06 -61.14
CA GLU A 82 0.78 11.21 -61.34
C GLU A 82 0.82 12.23 -60.19
N PHE A 83 1.48 11.90 -59.07
CA PHE A 83 1.48 12.70 -57.85
C PHE A 83 2.87 13.27 -57.55
N SER A 84 2.94 14.59 -57.32
CA SER A 84 4.18 15.27 -56.92
C SER A 84 4.30 15.45 -55.40
N PHE A 85 3.18 15.40 -54.67
CA PHE A 85 3.10 15.56 -53.23
C PHE A 85 1.94 14.72 -52.67
N PHE A 86 1.86 14.63 -51.34
CA PHE A 86 0.73 14.00 -50.65
C PHE A 86 -0.27 15.06 -50.19
N GLU A 87 -1.54 14.94 -50.58
CA GLU A 87 -2.57 15.96 -50.30
C GLU A 87 -3.81 15.40 -49.56
N ILE A 88 -4.41 16.22 -48.70
CA ILE A 88 -5.72 15.93 -48.10
C ILE A 88 -6.81 16.55 -48.98
N LYS A 89 -7.61 15.72 -49.66
CA LYS A 89 -8.81 16.19 -50.38
C LYS A 89 -9.93 16.43 -49.37
N ARG A 90 -10.37 17.68 -49.30
CA ARG A 90 -11.49 18.12 -48.47
C ARG A 90 -12.75 18.28 -49.33
N GLY A 91 -13.90 17.93 -48.76
CA GLY A 91 -15.20 18.11 -49.41
C GLY A 91 -15.71 19.56 -49.27
N GLU A 92 -17.02 19.74 -49.35
CA GLU A 92 -17.63 21.05 -49.08
C GLU A 92 -17.37 21.48 -47.63
N TRP A 93 -16.82 22.70 -47.47
CA TRP A 93 -16.39 23.25 -46.19
C TRP A 93 -17.52 23.31 -45.15
N GLY A 94 -18.75 23.60 -45.58
CA GLY A 94 -19.91 23.72 -44.70
C GLY A 94 -20.25 22.41 -44.02
N GLU A 95 -20.46 21.34 -44.79
CA GLU A 95 -20.78 20.01 -44.25
C GLU A 95 -19.66 19.51 -43.32
N GLU A 96 -18.40 19.61 -43.76
CA GLU A 96 -17.27 19.10 -42.98
C GLU A 96 -17.09 19.83 -41.63
N LEU A 97 -17.46 21.12 -41.54
CA LEU A 97 -17.40 21.90 -40.30
C LEU A 97 -18.48 21.49 -39.30
N PHE A 98 -19.74 21.36 -39.73
CA PHE A 98 -20.83 20.91 -38.85
C PHE A 98 -20.55 19.53 -38.28
N GLU A 99 -20.08 18.63 -39.13
CA GLU A 99 -19.69 17.28 -38.74
C GLU A 99 -18.60 17.23 -37.66
N ARG A 100 -17.60 18.13 -37.76
CA ARG A 100 -16.54 18.29 -36.76
C ARG A 100 -17.06 18.91 -35.47
N LEU A 101 -17.98 19.87 -35.54
CA LEU A 101 -18.62 20.48 -34.37
C LEU A 101 -19.46 19.46 -33.60
N ASP A 102 -20.21 18.61 -34.29
CA ASP A 102 -20.96 17.50 -33.66
C ASP A 102 -20.04 16.52 -32.94
N ALA A 103 -18.91 16.16 -33.58
CA ALA A 103 -17.90 15.30 -32.97
C ALA A 103 -17.30 15.97 -31.72
N ALA A 104 -16.93 17.25 -31.80
CA ALA A 104 -16.43 18.01 -30.66
C ALA A 104 -17.46 18.09 -29.52
N GLY A 105 -18.74 18.33 -29.84
CA GLY A 105 -19.83 18.34 -28.86
C GLY A 105 -19.98 17.01 -28.13
N ARG A 106 -19.94 15.88 -28.87
CA ARG A 106 -19.96 14.54 -28.25
C ARG A 106 -18.76 14.29 -27.34
N LEU A 107 -17.56 14.72 -27.74
CA LEU A 107 -16.35 14.60 -26.92
C LEU A 107 -16.45 15.44 -25.64
N LEU A 108 -16.95 16.67 -25.74
CA LEU A 108 -17.17 17.55 -24.59
C LEU A 108 -18.19 16.97 -23.63
N TYR A 109 -19.32 16.46 -24.13
CA TYR A 109 -20.33 15.80 -23.31
C TYR A 109 -19.75 14.59 -22.56
N ARG A 110 -19.02 13.71 -23.25
CA ARG A 110 -18.31 12.59 -22.62
C ARG A 110 -17.31 13.07 -21.57
N SER A 111 -16.61 14.18 -21.80
CA SER A 111 -15.68 14.74 -20.82
C SER A 111 -16.39 15.22 -19.56
N VAL A 112 -17.57 15.83 -19.69
CA VAL A 112 -18.40 16.26 -18.55
C VAL A 112 -18.91 15.03 -17.79
N GLU A 113 -19.45 14.03 -18.48
CA GLU A 113 -19.94 12.79 -17.87
C GLU A 113 -18.84 12.04 -17.09
N LEU A 114 -17.63 11.98 -17.64
CA LEU A 114 -16.46 11.42 -16.93
C LEU A 114 -16.06 12.27 -15.72
N GLY A 115 -16.18 13.59 -15.83
CA GLY A 115 -15.98 14.51 -14.71
C GLY A 115 -16.95 14.25 -13.56
N GLU A 116 -18.24 14.08 -13.86
CA GLU A 116 -19.28 13.76 -12.86
C GLU A 116 -19.01 12.43 -12.16
N LYS A 117 -18.64 11.39 -12.90
CA LYS A 117 -18.25 10.08 -12.31
C LYS A 117 -17.03 10.19 -11.41
N ASN A 118 -16.04 11.00 -11.78
CA ASN A 118 -14.87 11.24 -10.94
C ASN A 118 -15.24 11.95 -9.63
N VAL A 119 -16.18 12.90 -9.66
CA VAL A 119 -16.69 13.57 -8.46
C VAL A 119 -17.41 12.57 -7.55
N GLU A 120 -18.29 11.72 -8.10
CA GLU A 120 -18.99 10.68 -7.33
C GLU A 120 -18.01 9.71 -6.65
N LEU A 121 -16.96 9.28 -7.35
CA LEU A 121 -15.90 8.45 -6.78
C LEU A 121 -15.12 9.19 -5.68
N GLY A 122 -14.90 10.49 -5.87
CA GLY A 122 -14.31 11.37 -4.85
C GLY A 122 -15.13 11.41 -3.57
N GLU A 123 -16.45 11.59 -3.68
CA GLU A 123 -17.38 11.61 -2.53
C GLU A 123 -17.35 10.29 -1.75
N LYS A 124 -17.41 9.14 -2.44
CA LYS A 124 -17.29 7.81 -1.80
C LYS A 124 -15.95 7.63 -1.08
N THR A 125 -14.88 8.19 -1.63
CA THR A 125 -13.54 8.13 -1.02
C THR A 125 -13.49 8.94 0.28
N VAL A 126 -14.13 10.12 0.30
CA VAL A 126 -14.27 10.93 1.51
C VAL A 126 -15.10 10.19 2.57
N GLU A 127 -16.24 9.62 2.19
CA GLU A 127 -17.10 8.87 3.13
C GLU A 127 -16.34 7.70 3.80
N LEU A 128 -15.55 6.94 3.02
CA LEU A 128 -14.72 5.86 3.56
C LEU A 128 -13.61 6.38 4.47
N SER A 129 -13.05 7.55 4.16
CA SER A 129 -12.02 8.19 4.99
C SER A 129 -12.59 8.64 6.33
N GLU A 130 -13.79 9.23 6.35
CA GLU A 130 -14.49 9.62 7.58
C GLU A 130 -14.77 8.42 8.48
N LYS A 131 -15.29 7.31 7.91
CA LYS A 131 -15.50 6.06 8.66
C LYS A 131 -14.19 5.50 9.25
N SER A 132 -13.08 5.64 8.51
CA SER A 132 -11.77 5.19 8.97
C SER A 132 -11.27 6.02 10.16
N VAL A 133 -11.50 7.33 10.14
CA VAL A 133 -11.19 8.22 11.28
C VAL A 133 -12.03 7.85 12.51
N GLU A 134 -13.33 7.62 12.35
CA GLU A 134 -14.21 7.23 13.45
C GLU A 134 -13.76 5.91 14.13
N LEU A 135 -13.35 4.92 13.33
CA LEU A 135 -12.78 3.66 13.83
C LEU A 135 -11.44 3.89 14.55
N GLY A 136 -10.61 4.79 14.03
CA GLY A 136 -9.38 5.24 14.69
C GLY A 136 -9.65 5.81 16.07
N GLU A 137 -10.59 6.74 16.20
CA GLU A 137 -10.98 7.34 17.49
C GLU A 137 -11.54 6.32 18.48
N LYS A 138 -12.34 5.35 18.02
CA LYS A 138 -12.80 4.24 18.87
C LYS A 138 -11.64 3.39 19.38
N SER A 139 -10.64 3.15 18.53
CA SER A 139 -9.45 2.36 18.89
C SER A 139 -8.59 3.09 19.93
N VAL A 140 -8.40 4.41 19.79
CA VAL A 140 -7.69 5.22 20.80
C VAL A 140 -8.40 5.16 22.15
N ARG A 141 -9.73 5.34 22.19
CA ARG A 141 -10.50 5.27 23.44
C ARG A 141 -10.39 3.90 24.13
N LEU A 142 -10.40 2.82 23.36
CA LEU A 142 -10.18 1.48 23.91
C LEU A 142 -8.77 1.33 24.49
N GLY A 143 -7.76 1.89 23.81
CA GLY A 143 -6.38 1.95 24.30
C GLY A 143 -6.26 2.71 25.62
N GLU A 144 -6.85 3.90 25.72
CA GLU A 144 -6.86 4.71 26.95
C GLU A 144 -7.50 3.95 28.12
N LYS A 145 -8.64 3.28 27.89
CA LYS A 145 -9.31 2.47 28.91
C LYS A 145 -8.42 1.30 29.37
N ALA A 146 -7.73 0.64 28.44
CA ALA A 146 -6.83 -0.46 28.76
C ALA A 146 -5.63 0.02 29.60
N VAL A 147 -5.08 1.20 29.29
CA VAL A 147 -4.01 1.82 30.10
C VAL A 147 -4.51 2.13 31.50
N SER A 148 -5.67 2.77 31.64
CA SER A 148 -6.25 3.10 32.95
C SER A 148 -6.49 1.85 33.82
N MET A 149 -7.03 0.77 33.25
CA MET A 149 -7.18 -0.50 33.97
C MET A 149 -5.83 -1.10 34.37
N GLY A 150 -4.81 -0.98 33.51
CA GLY A 150 -3.45 -1.41 33.81
C GLY A 150 -2.83 -0.63 34.98
N GLU A 151 -3.01 0.69 35.01
CA GLU A 151 -2.55 1.54 36.12
C GLU A 151 -3.22 1.19 37.44
N GLU A 152 -4.53 0.94 37.44
CA GLU A 152 -5.27 0.52 38.63
C GLU A 152 -4.77 -0.84 39.14
N THR A 153 -4.55 -1.80 38.24
CA THR A 153 -4.00 -3.12 38.57
C THR A 153 -2.57 -3.02 39.14
N LEU A 154 -1.73 -2.15 38.59
CA LEU A 154 -0.38 -1.93 39.12
C LEU A 154 -0.42 -1.30 40.51
N LYS A 155 -1.38 -0.41 40.77
CA LYS A 155 -1.58 0.19 42.09
C LYS A 155 -1.97 -0.85 43.12
N THR A 156 -2.95 -1.72 42.83
CA THR A 156 -3.36 -2.77 43.77
C THR A 156 -2.23 -3.74 44.08
N ILE A 157 -1.48 -4.17 43.05
CA ILE A 157 -0.28 -5.03 43.23
C ILE A 157 0.75 -4.34 44.12
N ARG A 158 1.00 -3.04 43.93
CA ARG A 158 1.94 -2.26 44.76
C ARG A 158 1.47 -2.24 46.21
N ASP A 159 0.21 -1.91 46.46
CA ASP A 159 -0.36 -1.81 47.80
C ASP A 159 -0.32 -3.17 48.52
N GLU A 160 -0.64 -4.28 47.83
CA GLU A 160 -0.54 -5.64 48.38
C GLU A 160 0.92 -6.05 48.65
N SER A 161 1.84 -5.68 47.75
CA SER A 161 3.27 -5.95 47.92
C SER A 161 3.85 -5.21 49.13
N GLU A 162 3.42 -3.98 49.38
CA GLU A 162 3.82 -3.19 50.55
C GLU A 162 3.31 -3.82 51.84
N LYS A 163 2.02 -4.18 51.91
CA LYS A 163 1.45 -4.90 53.06
C LYS A 163 2.17 -6.21 53.35
N THR A 164 2.44 -6.99 52.30
CA THR A 164 3.16 -8.27 52.43
C THR A 164 4.58 -8.05 52.98
N ARG A 165 5.30 -7.03 52.50
CA ARG A 165 6.62 -6.69 53.00
C ARG A 165 6.59 -6.26 54.47
N GLU A 166 5.57 -5.51 54.88
CA GLU A 166 5.40 -5.09 56.27
C GLU A 166 5.16 -6.29 57.20
N VAL A 167 4.27 -7.21 56.82
CA VAL A 167 4.03 -8.46 57.56
C VAL A 167 5.30 -9.30 57.67
N ILE A 168 6.02 -9.51 56.57
CA ILE A 168 7.28 -10.26 56.57
C ILE A 168 8.32 -9.61 57.50
N LYS A 169 8.38 -8.27 57.52
CA LYS A 169 9.30 -7.53 58.38
C LYS A 169 8.96 -7.75 59.87
N ASP A 170 7.69 -7.62 60.24
CA ASP A 170 7.22 -7.83 61.62
C ASP A 170 7.46 -9.27 62.09
N GLU A 171 7.11 -10.28 61.27
CA GLU A 171 7.39 -11.69 61.58
C GLU A 171 8.89 -11.97 61.69
N SER A 172 9.70 -11.36 60.82
CA SER A 172 11.17 -11.50 60.89
C SER A 172 11.74 -10.89 62.17
N GLU A 173 11.20 -9.76 62.63
CA GLU A 173 11.62 -9.12 63.89
C GLU A 173 11.25 -9.97 65.10
N LYS A 174 10.02 -10.51 65.15
CA LYS A 174 9.58 -11.45 66.19
C LYS A 174 10.45 -12.71 66.22
N THR A 175 10.70 -13.32 65.06
CA THR A 175 11.56 -14.50 64.94
C THR A 175 12.97 -14.21 65.45
N ARG A 176 13.54 -13.04 65.13
CA ARG A 176 14.86 -12.64 65.64
C ARG A 176 14.87 -12.50 67.16
N GLU A 177 13.81 -11.95 67.76
CA GLU A 177 13.72 -11.80 69.20
C GLU A 177 13.55 -13.16 69.90
N GLU A 178 12.73 -14.06 69.37
CA GLU A 178 12.63 -15.44 69.88
C GLU A 178 13.98 -16.17 69.83
N ILE A 179 14.70 -16.08 68.70
CA ILE A 179 16.06 -16.64 68.58
C ILE A 179 17.01 -16.04 69.62
N ARG A 180 16.87 -14.74 69.91
CA ARG A 180 17.69 -14.07 70.91
C ARG A 180 17.41 -14.59 72.32
N LEU A 181 16.13 -14.75 72.68
CA LEU A 181 15.71 -15.31 73.97
C LEU A 181 16.19 -16.76 74.12
N LEU A 182 15.96 -17.61 73.12
CA LEU A 182 16.46 -18.99 73.13
C LEU A 182 17.98 -19.08 73.30
N ARG A 183 18.74 -18.13 72.73
CA ARG A 183 20.19 -18.07 72.90
C ARG A 183 20.58 -17.70 74.33
N ILE A 184 19.81 -16.85 75.00
CA ILE A 184 20.03 -16.50 76.41
C ILE A 184 19.74 -17.72 77.28
N ASP A 185 18.57 -18.35 77.11
CA ASP A 185 18.16 -19.54 77.87
C ASP A 185 19.17 -20.68 77.72
N LEU A 186 19.64 -20.93 76.49
CA LEU A 186 20.67 -21.94 76.22
C LEU A 186 21.98 -21.61 76.93
N ARG A 187 22.37 -20.33 76.96
CA ARG A 187 23.59 -19.91 77.65
C ARG A 187 23.47 -20.14 79.15
N GLU A 188 22.34 -19.77 79.76
CA GLU A 188 22.09 -20.00 81.18
C GLU A 188 22.12 -21.49 81.53
N TYR A 189 21.42 -22.31 80.75
CA TYR A 189 21.43 -23.78 80.90
C TYR A 189 22.84 -24.37 80.81
N ILE A 190 23.64 -23.93 79.83
CA ILE A 190 25.03 -24.38 79.68
C ILE A 190 25.87 -23.94 80.89
N GLU A 191 25.74 -22.68 81.34
CA GLU A 191 26.49 -22.17 82.49
C GLU A 191 26.14 -22.93 83.78
N GLU A 192 24.86 -23.24 84.00
CA GLU A 192 24.39 -24.03 85.14
C GLU A 192 24.87 -25.49 85.06
N SER A 193 24.69 -26.15 83.91
CA SER A 193 25.18 -27.51 83.68
C SER A 193 26.69 -27.62 83.90
N LEU A 194 27.47 -26.64 83.43
CA LEU A 194 28.92 -26.59 83.65
C LEU A 194 29.29 -26.33 85.13
N LYS A 195 28.46 -25.63 85.90
CA LYS A 195 28.67 -25.50 87.35
C LYS A 195 28.42 -26.84 88.03
N GLU A 196 27.32 -27.53 87.72
CA GLU A 196 27.02 -28.85 88.28
C GLU A 196 28.11 -29.87 87.96
N ILE A 197 28.56 -29.94 86.70
CA ILE A 197 29.65 -30.83 86.29
C ILE A 197 30.92 -30.53 87.09
N ARG A 198 31.26 -29.25 87.27
CA ARG A 198 32.44 -28.85 88.08
C ARG A 198 32.32 -29.30 89.53
N VAL A 199 31.14 -29.17 90.15
CA VAL A 199 30.89 -29.65 91.52
C VAL A 199 31.06 -31.17 91.60
N LYS A 200 30.44 -31.92 90.67
CA LYS A 200 30.58 -33.38 90.62
C LYS A 200 32.03 -33.84 90.42
N ILE A 201 32.81 -33.14 89.57
CA ILE A 201 34.24 -33.42 89.40
C ILE A 201 35.00 -33.22 90.72
N LEU A 202 34.75 -32.12 91.43
CA LEU A 202 35.35 -31.85 92.76
C LEU A 202 35.03 -32.94 93.78
N GLU A 203 33.79 -33.45 93.79
CA GLU A 203 33.39 -34.57 94.65
C GLU A 203 34.15 -35.86 94.31
N ILE A 204 34.28 -36.17 93.02
CA ILE A 204 35.05 -37.33 92.53
C ILE A 204 36.54 -37.18 92.89
N GLU A 205 37.15 -36.02 92.66
CA GLU A 205 38.55 -35.74 93.02
C GLU A 205 38.79 -35.92 94.53
N ASN A 206 37.88 -35.41 95.37
CA ASN A 206 37.96 -35.57 96.81
C ASN A 206 37.80 -37.03 97.25
N ALA A 207 36.91 -37.80 96.60
CA ALA A 207 36.75 -39.22 96.86
C ALA A 207 38.01 -40.02 96.46
N LEU A 208 38.63 -39.69 95.32
CA LEU A 208 39.87 -40.30 94.84
C LEU A 208 41.06 -40.02 95.79
N ARG A 209 41.19 -38.79 96.31
CA ARG A 209 42.18 -38.46 97.37
C ARG A 209 41.97 -39.28 98.63
N LYS A 210 40.72 -39.41 99.10
CA LYS A 210 40.41 -40.22 100.30
C LYS A 210 40.70 -41.69 100.11
N ALA A 211 40.59 -42.20 98.88
CA ALA A 211 40.92 -43.58 98.53
C ALA A 211 42.42 -43.81 98.27
N GLY A 212 43.26 -42.77 98.30
CA GLY A 212 44.70 -42.84 98.06
C GLY A 212 45.10 -43.12 96.60
N ILE A 213 44.17 -42.95 95.65
CA ILE A 213 44.39 -43.15 94.21
C ILE A 213 44.99 -41.87 93.58
N MET A 214 44.79 -40.71 94.22
CA MET A 214 45.19 -39.38 93.77
C MET A 214 45.88 -38.61 94.90
#